data_AF-A0A2E6IM16-F1
#
_entry.id   AF-A0A2E6IM16-F1
#
_cell.length_a   1.000
_cell.length_b   1.000
_cell.length_c   1.000
_cell.angle_alpha   90.00
_cell.angle_beta   90.00
_cell.angle_gamma   90.00
#
_symmetry.space_group_name_H-M   'P 1'
#
loop_
_entity.id
_entity.type
_entity.pdbx_description
1 polymer ?
#
loop_
_entity_poly.entity_id
_entity_poly.type
_entity_poly.pdbx_seq_one_letter_code
_entity_poly.pdbx_strand_id
1 'polypeptide(L)'
;MHRYLISNDFFVFCSLASLLILTLIKFVNKVRFLDFLKSLISSKYLRIYEKERIIIDNFNGFLLFNFCLNSSVFVFIYYSCFYEPIKINFKIFSIAISVIILIMTSKIFLNYIIGKILNMKQIFRSLIFLQINRLNYIGVLLLPLNLTIIFGLNYNPQAVVFTLLISALLYLTGLFKFVQLNLNLVLSNFLYFILYICTLEIGLFIIIYDQLVERNYL
;
A
#
# COMPACT_ATOMS: atom_id res chain seq x y z
N MET A 1 -2.19 -27.07 -26.53
CA MET A 1 -0.74 -26.82 -26.37
C MET A 1 -0.52 -26.34 -24.94
N HIS A 2 -0.14 -27.26 -24.05
CA HIS A 2 -0.08 -27.06 -22.60
C HIS A 2 1.05 -26.09 -22.22
N ARG A 3 0.71 -24.83 -21.94
CA ARG A 3 1.59 -23.95 -21.17
C ARG A 3 1.56 -24.43 -19.73
N TYR A 4 2.63 -25.11 -19.36
CA TYR A 4 3.20 -25.26 -18.02
C TYR A 4 2.38 -24.52 -16.95
N LEU A 5 1.68 -25.29 -16.12
CA LEU A 5 1.12 -24.84 -14.85
C LEU A 5 2.28 -24.26 -14.02
N ILE A 6 2.54 -22.97 -14.18
CA ILE A 6 3.04 -22.14 -13.07
C ILE A 6 2.14 -22.54 -11.91
N SER A 7 2.71 -23.11 -10.85
CA SER A 7 1.95 -23.66 -9.71
C SER A 7 1.03 -22.57 -9.18
N ASN A 8 -0.21 -22.62 -9.66
CA ASN A 8 -1.26 -21.68 -9.32
C ASN A 8 -1.59 -21.85 -7.83
N ASP A 9 -1.27 -23.01 -7.28
CA ASP A 9 -1.45 -23.41 -5.88
C ASP A 9 -0.81 -22.41 -4.91
N PHE A 10 0.35 -21.84 -5.24
CA PHE A 10 0.98 -20.83 -4.39
C PHE A 10 0.17 -19.53 -4.35
N PHE A 11 -0.35 -19.09 -5.51
CA PHE A 11 -1.22 -17.92 -5.58
C PHE A 11 -2.59 -18.18 -4.92
N VAL A 12 -3.13 -19.39 -5.04
CA VAL A 12 -4.33 -19.83 -4.30
C VAL A 12 -4.05 -19.77 -2.80
N PHE A 13 -2.92 -20.27 -2.32
CA PHE A 13 -2.56 -20.22 -0.91
C PHE A 13 -2.45 -18.78 -0.39
N CYS A 14 -1.78 -17.90 -1.14
CA CYS A 14 -1.67 -16.48 -0.79
C CYS A 14 -3.03 -15.77 -0.75
N SER A 15 -3.91 -16.04 -1.73
CA SER A 15 -5.25 -15.44 -1.76
C SER A 15 -6.18 -16.00 -0.67
N LEU A 16 -6.07 -17.28 -0.33
CA LEU A 16 -6.76 -17.85 0.84
C LEU A 16 -6.26 -17.23 2.14
N ALA A 17 -4.94 -17.07 2.31
CA ALA A 17 -4.36 -16.42 3.47
C ALA A 17 -4.85 -14.96 3.60
N SER A 18 -4.92 -14.22 2.50
CA SER A 18 -5.43 -12.84 2.51
C SER A 18 -6.93 -12.78 2.81
N LEU A 19 -7.74 -13.71 2.31
CA LEU A 19 -9.16 -13.83 2.68
C LEU A 19 -9.33 -14.16 4.16
N LEU A 20 -8.56 -15.10 4.70
CA LEU A 20 -8.59 -15.45 6.13
C LEU A 20 -8.31 -14.22 6.99
N ILE A 21 -7.28 -13.44 6.66
CA ILE A 21 -6.98 -12.18 7.37
C ILE A 21 -8.18 -11.23 7.34
N LEU A 22 -8.83 -11.04 6.20
CA LEU A 22 -10.02 -10.16 6.10
C LEU A 22 -11.19 -10.67 6.95
N THR A 23 -11.42 -11.99 6.97
CA THR A 23 -12.47 -12.58 7.80
C THR A 23 -12.19 -12.42 9.30
N LEU A 24 -10.94 -12.58 9.74
CA LEU A 24 -10.52 -12.34 11.12
C LEU A 24 -10.73 -10.88 11.53
N ILE A 25 -10.37 -9.94 10.65
CA ILE A 25 -10.58 -8.50 10.90
C ILE A 25 -12.06 -8.18 11.05
N LYS A 26 -12.90 -8.74 10.18
CA LYS A 26 -14.36 -8.59 10.25
C LYS A 26 -14.95 -9.22 11.52
N PHE A 27 -14.38 -10.33 11.98
CA PHE A 27 -14.81 -11.00 13.21
C PHE A 27 -14.47 -10.17 14.45
N VAL A 28 -13.25 -9.65 14.53
CA VAL A 28 -12.78 -8.85 15.68
C VAL A 28 -13.53 -7.52 15.79
N ASN A 29 -13.78 -6.82 14.68
CA ASN A 29 -14.41 -5.50 14.76
C ASN A 29 -15.28 -5.16 13.53
N LYS A 30 -16.48 -5.76 13.50
CA LYS A 30 -17.43 -5.67 12.37
C LYS A 30 -17.87 -4.23 12.06
N VAL A 31 -18.13 -3.41 13.08
CA VAL A 31 -18.57 -2.02 12.90
C VAL A 31 -17.47 -1.19 12.24
N ARG A 32 -16.25 -1.26 12.78
CA ARG A 32 -15.07 -0.56 12.24
C ARG A 32 -14.74 -1.00 10.82
N PHE A 33 -14.88 -2.29 10.50
CA PHE A 33 -14.68 -2.81 9.15
C PHE A 33 -15.73 -2.29 8.15
N LEU A 34 -17.01 -2.27 8.54
CA LEU A 34 -18.08 -1.73 7.69
C LEU A 34 -17.91 -0.23 7.47
N ASP A 35 -17.50 0.51 8.49
CA ASP A 35 -17.23 1.94 8.36
C ASP A 35 -15.98 2.21 7.51
N PHE A 36 -14.94 1.38 7.62
CA PHE A 36 -13.79 1.39 6.70
C PHE A 36 -14.22 1.12 5.25
N LEU A 37 -15.10 0.15 5.00
CA LEU A 37 -15.64 -0.12 3.66
C LEU A 37 -16.56 1.02 3.16
N LYS A 38 -17.25 1.75 4.05
CA LYS A 38 -18.03 2.95 3.67
C LYS A 38 -17.15 4.17 3.43
N SER A 39 -16.00 4.26 4.10
CA SER A 39 -14.96 5.27 3.85
C SER A 39 -14.43 5.26 2.42
N LEU A 40 -14.68 4.17 1.68
CA LEU A 40 -14.28 3.99 0.29
C LEU A 40 -15.07 4.92 -0.64
N ILE A 41 -16.31 5.25 -0.27
CA ILE A 41 -17.27 5.99 -1.10
C ILE A 41 -17.57 7.38 -0.50
N SER A 42 -17.47 7.53 0.83
CA SER A 42 -17.85 8.77 1.52
C SER A 42 -16.68 9.47 2.23
N SER A 43 -16.55 10.79 2.03
CA SER A 43 -15.62 11.68 2.74
C SER A 43 -15.92 11.83 4.24
N LYS A 44 -17.06 11.32 4.74
CA LYS A 44 -17.46 11.43 6.16
C LYS A 44 -16.58 10.64 7.13
N TYR A 45 -16.10 9.45 6.75
CA TYR A 45 -15.30 8.60 7.65
C TYR A 45 -13.95 9.23 8.01
N LEU A 46 -13.30 9.88 7.04
CA LEU A 46 -12.04 10.59 7.23
C LEU A 46 -12.13 11.66 8.32
N ARG A 47 -13.26 12.36 8.36
CA ARG A 47 -13.51 13.48 9.26
C ARG A 47 -13.89 13.04 10.68
N ILE A 48 -14.42 11.82 10.83
CA ILE A 48 -14.82 11.25 12.13
C ILE A 48 -13.62 10.57 12.82
N TYR A 49 -12.79 9.82 12.07
CA TYR A 49 -11.65 9.11 12.64
C TYR A 49 -10.35 9.94 12.72
N GLU A 50 -10.25 11.10 12.05
CA GLU A 50 -9.20 12.10 12.35
C GLU A 50 -9.27 12.59 13.80
N LYS A 51 -10.47 12.57 14.42
CA LYS A 51 -10.69 13.01 15.81
C LYS A 51 -10.18 12.02 16.85
N GLU A 52 -10.18 10.72 16.57
CA GLU A 52 -9.82 9.67 17.55
C GLU A 52 -8.32 9.32 17.54
N ARG A 53 -7.57 9.83 16.56
CA ARG A 53 -6.10 9.94 16.56
C ARG A 53 -5.28 8.64 16.73
N ILE A 54 -5.78 7.42 16.83
CA ILE A 54 -4.88 6.24 16.99
C ILE A 54 -4.28 5.84 15.62
N ILE A 55 -2.94 5.94 15.50
CA ILE A 55 -2.20 5.80 14.23
C ILE A 55 -2.15 4.34 13.77
N ILE A 56 -1.85 3.44 14.71
CA ILE A 56 -1.67 2.00 14.48
C ILE A 56 -2.42 1.29 15.61
N ASP A 57 -3.59 0.75 15.28
CA ASP A 57 -4.26 -0.26 16.10
C ASP A 57 -4.02 -1.64 15.49
N ASN A 58 -4.26 -2.70 16.28
CA ASN A 58 -4.21 -4.09 15.80
C ASN A 58 -5.01 -4.26 14.49
N PHE A 59 -6.15 -3.57 14.37
CA PHE A 59 -6.96 -3.54 13.15
C PHE A 59 -6.19 -3.02 11.92
N ASN A 60 -5.53 -1.87 12.04
CA ASN A 60 -4.74 -1.29 10.94
C ASN A 60 -3.51 -2.15 10.63
N GLY A 61 -2.91 -2.78 11.65
CA GLY A 61 -1.78 -3.69 11.49
C GLY A 61 -2.13 -4.92 10.65
N PHE A 62 -3.25 -5.59 10.94
CA PHE A 62 -3.70 -6.74 10.15
C PHE A 62 -4.05 -6.35 8.70
N LEU A 63 -4.68 -5.19 8.48
CA LEU A 63 -4.94 -4.68 7.12
C LEU A 63 -3.64 -4.33 6.37
N LEU A 64 -2.66 -3.74 7.05
CA LEU A 64 -1.35 -3.42 6.47
C LEU A 64 -0.62 -4.69 6.05
N PHE A 65 -0.68 -5.73 6.88
CA PHE A 65 -0.11 -7.03 6.55
C PHE A 65 -0.81 -7.64 5.32
N ASN A 66 -2.14 -7.53 5.23
CA ASN A 66 -2.91 -7.94 4.06
C ASN A 66 -2.48 -7.19 2.79
N PHE A 67 -2.24 -5.88 2.89
CA PHE A 67 -1.69 -5.08 1.81
C PHE A 67 -0.31 -5.58 1.37
N CYS A 68 0.61 -5.86 2.31
CA CYS A 68 1.96 -6.34 2.00
C CYS A 68 1.93 -7.68 1.25
N LEU A 69 1.06 -8.60 1.69
CA LEU A 69 0.87 -9.90 1.04
C LEU A 69 0.35 -9.74 -0.40
N ASN A 70 -0.75 -8.99 -0.58
CA ASN A 70 -1.34 -8.77 -1.91
C ASN A 70 -0.42 -7.97 -2.85
N SER A 71 0.34 -7.01 -2.32
CA SER A 71 1.33 -6.25 -3.08
C SER A 71 2.48 -7.14 -3.54
N SER A 72 2.98 -8.03 -2.67
CA SER A 72 4.01 -9.00 -3.05
C SER A 72 3.53 -9.89 -4.20
N VAL A 73 2.31 -10.44 -4.09
CA VAL A 73 1.68 -11.22 -5.17
C VAL A 73 1.61 -10.43 -6.48
N PHE A 74 1.18 -9.17 -6.42
CA PHE A 74 1.07 -8.32 -7.60
C PHE A 74 2.42 -8.04 -8.26
N VAL A 75 3.50 -7.86 -7.48
CA VAL A 75 4.86 -7.71 -8.01
C VAL A 75 5.28 -8.95 -8.80
N PHE A 76 4.97 -10.16 -8.32
CA PHE A 76 5.26 -11.39 -9.06
C PHE A 76 4.42 -11.51 -10.34
N ILE A 77 3.14 -11.13 -10.30
CA ILE A 77 2.27 -11.08 -11.49
C ILE A 77 2.85 -10.10 -12.53
N TYR A 78 3.24 -8.91 -12.09
CA TYR A 78 3.84 -7.87 -12.94
C TYR A 78 5.11 -8.40 -13.61
N TYR A 79 6.03 -8.97 -12.82
CA TYR A 79 7.28 -9.49 -13.37
C TYR A 79 7.06 -10.62 -14.37
N SER A 80 6.15 -11.55 -14.06
CA SER A 80 5.82 -12.68 -14.94
C SER A 80 5.15 -12.25 -16.25
N CYS A 81 4.57 -11.05 -16.29
CA CYS A 81 3.86 -10.53 -17.46
C CYS A 81 4.76 -9.74 -18.42
N PHE A 82 5.74 -8.99 -17.88
CA PHE A 82 6.58 -8.08 -18.68
C PHE A 82 8.00 -8.59 -18.92
N TYR A 83 8.48 -9.51 -18.08
CA TYR A 83 9.80 -10.13 -18.19
C TYR A 83 9.63 -11.65 -18.36
N GLU A 84 10.52 -12.43 -17.80
CA GLU A 84 10.43 -13.89 -17.81
C GLU A 84 9.72 -14.42 -16.57
N PRO A 85 8.92 -15.50 -16.69
CA PRO A 85 8.24 -16.11 -15.56
C PRO A 85 9.27 -16.69 -14.58
N ILE A 86 9.41 -16.05 -13.41
CA ILE A 86 10.22 -16.59 -12.31
C ILE A 86 9.46 -17.74 -11.66
N LYS A 87 10.13 -18.88 -11.46
CA LYS A 87 9.60 -19.93 -10.58
C LYS A 87 9.48 -19.39 -9.16
N ILE A 88 8.25 -19.22 -8.68
CA ILE A 88 7.99 -18.76 -7.33
C ILE A 88 8.45 -19.83 -6.35
N ASN A 89 9.42 -19.47 -5.54
CA ASN A 89 9.87 -20.27 -4.41
C ASN A 89 9.51 -19.52 -3.12
N PHE A 90 9.14 -20.26 -2.07
CA PHE A 90 8.79 -19.70 -0.76
C PHE A 90 9.85 -18.72 -0.25
N LYS A 91 11.14 -19.02 -0.48
CA LYS A 91 12.25 -18.14 -0.11
C LYS A 91 12.20 -16.79 -0.82
N ILE A 92 11.97 -16.78 -2.14
CA ILE A 92 11.92 -15.53 -2.94
C ILE A 92 10.70 -14.70 -2.54
N PHE A 93 9.55 -15.35 -2.35
CA PHE A 93 8.34 -14.69 -1.88
C PHE A 93 8.49 -14.09 -0.48
N SER A 94 9.11 -14.83 0.46
CA SER A 94 9.38 -14.34 1.81
C SER A 94 10.33 -13.14 1.83
N ILE A 95 11.30 -13.09 0.92
CA ILE A 95 12.18 -11.92 0.77
C ILE A 95 11.36 -10.74 0.24
N ALA A 96 10.55 -10.94 -0.81
CA ALA A 96 9.74 -9.88 -1.40
C ALA A 96 8.78 -9.24 -0.39
N ILE A 97 8.03 -10.05 0.37
CA ILE A 97 7.13 -9.53 1.41
C ILE A 97 7.91 -8.80 2.53
N SER A 98 9.06 -9.33 2.95
CA SER A 98 9.90 -8.70 3.98
C SER A 98 10.43 -7.34 3.52
N VAL A 99 10.86 -7.21 2.26
CA VAL A 99 11.32 -5.94 1.69
C VAL A 99 10.19 -4.92 1.66
N ILE A 100 8.99 -5.32 1.24
CA ILE A 100 7.81 -4.44 1.22
C ILE A 100 7.46 -3.96 2.65
N ILE A 101 7.45 -4.87 3.62
CA ILE A 101 7.20 -4.51 5.03
C ILE A 101 8.27 -3.54 5.54
N LEU A 102 9.54 -3.79 5.24
CA LEU A 102 10.65 -2.94 5.68
C LEU A 102 10.55 -1.52 5.09
N ILE A 103 10.25 -1.39 3.80
CA ILE A 103 10.05 -0.09 3.14
C ILE A 103 8.86 0.67 3.76
N MET A 104 7.75 -0.04 4.02
CA MET A 104 6.57 0.61 4.58
C MET A 104 6.77 1.07 6.02
N THR A 105 7.36 0.20 6.86
CA THR A 105 7.63 0.52 8.26
C THR A 105 8.66 1.64 8.39
N SER A 106 9.72 1.66 7.58
CA SER A 106 10.71 2.74 7.58
C SER A 106 10.09 4.07 7.16
N LYS A 107 9.23 4.09 6.12
CA LYS A 107 8.50 5.30 5.70
C LYS A 107 7.62 5.86 6.83
N ILE A 108 6.85 5.00 7.50
CA ILE A 108 5.98 5.42 8.62
C ILE A 108 6.81 5.96 9.79
N PHE A 109 7.93 5.31 10.11
CA PHE A 109 8.81 5.69 11.21
C PHE A 109 9.50 7.04 10.97
N LEU A 110 9.99 7.26 9.74
CA LEU A 110 10.59 8.53 9.33
C LEU A 110 9.58 9.68 9.39
N ASN A 111 8.36 9.46 8.90
CA ASN A 111 7.26 10.44 9.00
C ASN A 111 6.98 10.82 10.46
N TYR A 112 7.03 9.85 11.37
CA TYR A 112 6.80 10.09 12.79
C TYR A 112 7.93 10.92 13.42
N ILE A 113 9.20 10.61 13.11
CA ILE A 113 10.36 11.37 13.60
C ILE A 113 10.32 12.82 13.10
N ILE A 114 10.09 13.02 11.80
CA ILE A 114 10.04 14.37 11.22
C ILE A 114 8.92 15.20 11.85
N GLY A 115 7.74 14.60 12.05
CA GLY A 115 6.65 15.26 12.75
C GLY A 115 7.00 15.70 14.17
N LYS A 116 7.91 14.98 14.85
CA LYS A 116 8.44 15.35 16.17
C LYS A 116 9.48 16.47 16.07
N ILE A 117 10.40 16.40 15.11
CA ILE A 117 11.48 17.39 14.92
C ILE A 117 10.92 18.76 14.52
N LEU A 118 9.95 18.77 13.61
CA LEU A 118 9.35 20.01 13.10
C LEU A 118 8.29 20.61 14.05
N ASN A 119 8.06 20.01 15.23
CA ASN A 119 6.96 20.37 16.14
C ASN A 119 5.54 20.32 15.54
N MET A 120 5.38 19.77 14.32
CA MET A 120 4.10 19.66 13.61
C MET A 120 3.44 18.29 13.79
N LYS A 121 3.52 17.72 15.00
CA LYS A 121 3.07 16.34 15.31
C LYS A 121 1.64 16.04 14.85
N GLN A 122 0.73 17.01 14.95
CA GLN A 122 -0.67 16.82 14.58
C GLN A 122 -0.86 16.63 13.07
N ILE A 123 -0.15 17.40 12.24
CA ILE A 123 -0.22 17.31 10.78
C ILE A 123 0.39 15.98 10.31
N PHE A 124 1.54 15.62 10.85
CA PHE A 124 2.20 14.36 10.50
C PHE A 124 1.40 13.13 10.96
N ARG A 125 0.68 13.24 12.08
CA ARG A 125 -0.20 12.18 12.55
C ARG A 125 -1.39 11.97 11.62
N SER A 126 -2.03 13.04 11.12
CA SER A 126 -3.12 12.93 10.15
C SER A 126 -2.63 12.45 8.77
N LEU A 127 -1.44 12.88 8.35
CA LEU A 127 -0.74 12.37 7.16
C LEU A 127 -0.57 10.85 7.20
N ILE A 128 0.10 10.34 8.24
CA ILE A 128 0.40 8.91 8.39
C ILE A 128 -0.89 8.10 8.44
N PHE A 129 -1.90 8.58 9.19
CA PHE A 129 -3.20 7.91 9.27
C PHE A 129 -3.86 7.80 7.90
N LEU A 130 -3.86 8.87 7.10
CA LEU A 130 -4.44 8.85 5.77
C LEU A 130 -3.69 7.93 4.81
N GLN A 131 -2.36 7.95 4.85
CA GLN A 131 -1.51 7.09 4.05
C GLN A 131 -1.77 5.60 4.36
N ILE A 132 -1.77 5.22 5.65
CA ILE A 132 -2.06 3.84 6.07
C ILE A 132 -3.45 3.40 5.63
N ASN A 133 -4.47 4.25 5.85
CA ASN A 133 -5.85 3.90 5.48
C ASN A 133 -6.01 3.69 3.97
N ARG A 134 -5.30 4.47 3.16
CA ARG A 134 -5.30 4.34 1.69
C ARG A 134 -4.55 3.10 1.21
N LEU A 135 -3.41 2.79 1.80
CA LEU A 135 -2.68 1.54 1.50
C LEU A 135 -3.51 0.31 1.88
N ASN A 136 -4.14 0.32 3.05
CA ASN A 136 -5.04 -0.75 3.48
C ASN A 136 -6.17 -0.96 2.47
N TYR A 137 -6.74 0.13 1.95
CA TYR A 137 -7.76 0.02 0.92
C TYR A 137 -7.23 -0.60 -0.38
N ILE A 138 -6.09 -0.12 -0.86
CA ILE A 138 -5.42 -0.67 -2.04
C ILE A 138 -5.16 -2.17 -1.85
N GLY A 139 -4.81 -2.60 -0.63
CA GLY A 139 -4.56 -4.01 -0.31
C GLY A 139 -5.79 -4.89 -0.43
N VAL A 140 -6.93 -4.41 0.09
CA VAL A 140 -8.22 -5.09 -0.04
C VAL A 140 -8.66 -5.16 -1.50
N LEU A 141 -8.43 -4.10 -2.28
CA LEU A 141 -8.79 -4.02 -3.70
C LEU A 141 -7.87 -4.85 -4.60
N LEU A 142 -6.59 -4.99 -4.25
CA LEU A 142 -5.65 -5.83 -5.00
C LEU A 142 -6.03 -7.31 -4.94
N LEU A 143 -6.66 -7.78 -3.87
CA LEU A 143 -7.05 -9.19 -3.72
C LEU A 143 -7.93 -9.67 -4.90
N PRO A 144 -9.12 -9.08 -5.16
CA PRO A 144 -9.95 -9.50 -6.29
C PRO A 144 -9.28 -9.22 -7.65
N LEU A 145 -8.48 -8.15 -7.78
CA LEU A 145 -7.78 -7.84 -9.03
C LEU A 145 -6.67 -8.85 -9.36
N ASN A 146 -5.91 -9.31 -8.36
CA ASN A 146 -4.91 -10.34 -8.53
C ASN A 146 -5.57 -11.66 -8.96
N LEU A 147 -6.71 -12.02 -8.35
CA LEU A 147 -7.48 -13.21 -8.72
C LEU A 147 -7.98 -13.14 -10.17
N THR A 148 -8.52 -12.01 -10.62
CA THR A 148 -9.01 -11.87 -11.99
C THR A 148 -7.88 -11.92 -13.01
N ILE A 149 -6.71 -11.35 -12.72
CA ILE A 149 -5.55 -11.43 -13.62
C ILE A 149 -5.07 -12.87 -13.78
N ILE A 150 -4.97 -13.62 -12.67
CA ILE A 150 -4.43 -14.98 -12.65
C ILE A 150 -5.43 -15.98 -13.26
N PHE A 151 -6.67 -16.00 -12.77
CA PHE A 151 -7.66 -17.03 -13.13
C PHE A 151 -8.58 -16.63 -14.27
N GLY A 152 -8.89 -15.33 -14.40
CA GLY A 152 -9.85 -14.84 -15.39
C GLY A 152 -9.20 -14.45 -16.72
N LEU A 153 -8.00 -13.85 -16.66
CA LEU A 153 -7.37 -13.20 -17.81
C LEU A 153 -6.00 -13.78 -18.19
N ASN A 154 -5.60 -14.91 -17.59
CA ASN A 154 -4.35 -15.63 -17.91
C ASN A 154 -3.13 -14.72 -18.09
N TYR A 155 -2.88 -13.83 -17.12
CA TYR A 155 -1.75 -12.87 -17.15
C TYR A 155 -1.79 -11.89 -18.34
N ASN A 156 -2.97 -11.38 -18.71
CA ASN A 156 -3.07 -10.34 -19.73
C ASN A 156 -2.35 -9.03 -19.29
N PRO A 157 -1.37 -8.52 -20.06
CA PRO A 157 -0.64 -7.29 -19.73
C PRO A 157 -1.55 -6.07 -19.55
N GLN A 158 -2.63 -5.96 -20.33
CA GLN A 158 -3.56 -4.83 -20.22
C GLN A 158 -4.22 -4.78 -18.83
N ALA A 159 -4.55 -5.94 -18.26
CA ALA A 159 -5.17 -6.03 -16.94
C ALA A 159 -4.19 -5.66 -15.82
N VAL A 160 -2.91 -6.00 -15.98
CA VAL A 160 -1.84 -5.61 -15.05
C VAL A 160 -1.64 -4.10 -15.05
N VAL A 161 -1.54 -3.47 -16.24
CA VAL A 161 -1.42 -2.01 -16.37
C VAL A 161 -2.64 -1.30 -15.79
N PHE A 162 -3.84 -1.80 -16.07
CA PHE A 162 -5.07 -1.24 -15.53
C PHE A 162 -5.12 -1.28 -13.99
N THR A 163 -4.70 -2.41 -13.40
CA THR A 163 -4.60 -2.58 -11.95
C THR A 163 -3.58 -1.61 -11.34
N LEU A 164 -2.43 -1.44 -12.01
CA LEU A 164 -1.41 -0.48 -11.60
C LEU A 164 -1.94 0.96 -11.63
N LEU A 165 -2.61 1.36 -12.72
CA LEU A 165 -3.22 2.69 -12.86
C LEU A 165 -4.27 2.97 -11.77
N ILE A 166 -5.17 2.02 -11.51
CA ILE A 166 -6.17 2.17 -10.45
C ILE A 166 -5.49 2.33 -9.08
N SER A 167 -4.50 1.49 -8.78
CA SER A 167 -3.78 1.58 -7.50
C SER A 167 -3.08 2.92 -7.32
N ALA A 168 -2.47 3.46 -8.38
CA ALA A 168 -1.82 4.78 -8.38
C ALA A 168 -2.82 5.93 -8.18
N LEU A 169 -3.97 5.89 -8.88
CA LEU A 169 -5.05 6.87 -8.71
C LEU A 169 -5.59 6.87 -7.28
N LEU A 170 -5.77 5.70 -6.68
CA LEU A 170 -6.21 5.58 -5.29
C LEU A 170 -5.20 6.14 -4.29
N TYR A 171 -3.91 5.97 -4.55
CA TYR A 171 -2.85 6.58 -3.73
C TYR A 171 -2.89 8.11 -3.84
N LEU A 172 -2.96 8.65 -5.06
CA LEU A 172 -2.98 10.11 -5.32
C LEU A 172 -4.21 10.80 -4.71
N THR A 173 -5.40 10.19 -4.84
CA THR A 173 -6.62 10.73 -4.20
C THR A 173 -6.52 10.76 -2.67
N GLY A 174 -5.71 9.87 -2.09
CA GLY A 174 -5.32 9.92 -0.68
C GLY A 174 -4.57 11.21 -0.35
N LEU A 175 -3.46 11.46 -1.04
CA LEU A 175 -2.64 12.67 -0.83
C LEU A 175 -3.44 13.95 -1.06
N PHE A 176 -4.26 14.00 -2.10
CA PHE A 176 -5.08 15.18 -2.39
C PHE A 176 -6.08 15.49 -1.27
N LYS A 177 -6.75 14.46 -0.72
CA LYS A 177 -7.66 14.62 0.42
C LYS A 177 -6.93 15.10 1.68
N PHE A 178 -5.69 14.67 1.90
CA PHE A 178 -4.90 15.20 3.02
C PHE A 178 -4.69 16.71 2.88
N VAL A 179 -4.26 17.15 1.70
CA VAL A 179 -4.00 18.56 1.44
C VAL A 179 -5.28 19.35 1.69
N GLN A 180 -6.41 18.91 1.13
CA GLN A 180 -7.70 19.58 1.32
C GLN A 180 -8.14 19.67 2.78
N LEU A 181 -7.98 18.61 3.57
CA LEU A 181 -8.44 18.58 4.97
C LEU A 181 -7.58 19.45 5.90
N ASN A 182 -6.29 19.59 5.59
CA ASN A 182 -5.33 20.30 6.43
C ASN A 182 -4.84 21.61 5.79
N LEU A 183 -5.54 22.14 4.77
CA LEU A 183 -5.18 23.34 4.00
C LEU A 183 -4.72 24.52 4.88
N ASN A 184 -5.48 24.89 5.90
CA ASN A 184 -5.15 26.04 6.76
C ASN A 184 -3.87 25.82 7.59
N LEU A 185 -3.66 24.59 8.06
CA LEU A 185 -2.48 24.22 8.85
C LEU A 185 -1.24 24.04 7.97
N VAL A 186 -1.43 23.54 6.75
CA VAL A 186 -0.39 23.39 5.72
C VAL A 186 0.05 24.76 5.20
N LEU A 187 -0.88 25.68 4.92
CA LEU A 187 -0.56 27.03 4.44
C LEU A 187 0.20 27.85 5.50
N SER A 188 -0.13 27.67 6.78
CA SER A 188 0.61 28.30 7.88
C SER A 188 2.07 27.84 7.99
N ASN A 189 2.42 26.65 7.47
CA ASN A 189 3.76 26.05 7.56
C ASN A 189 4.22 25.51 6.20
N PHE A 190 3.89 26.23 5.13
CA PHE A 190 3.96 25.73 3.74
C PHE A 190 5.38 25.32 3.33
N LEU A 191 6.40 26.08 3.74
CA LEU A 191 7.80 25.76 3.46
C LEU A 191 8.25 24.45 4.11
N TYR A 192 7.85 24.17 5.34
CA TYR A 192 8.17 22.92 6.03
C TYR A 192 7.47 21.71 5.39
N PHE A 193 6.27 21.92 4.87
CA PHE A 193 5.54 20.88 4.15
C PHE A 193 6.17 20.55 2.80
N ILE A 194 6.60 21.57 2.04
CA ILE A 194 7.35 21.37 0.78
C ILE A 194 8.67 20.66 1.05
N LEU A 195 9.44 21.12 2.05
CA LEU A 195 10.70 20.49 2.42
C LEU A 195 10.48 19.01 2.76
N TYR A 196 9.41 18.69 3.49
CA TYR A 196 9.04 17.31 3.77
C TYR A 196 8.75 16.49 2.49
N ILE A 197 7.86 16.96 1.60
CA ILE A 197 7.51 16.24 0.36
C ILE A 197 8.76 15.99 -0.50
N CYS A 198 9.58 17.03 -0.67
CA CYS A 198 10.79 16.97 -1.47
C CYS A 198 11.84 16.02 -0.88
N THR A 199 12.04 16.04 0.44
CA THR A 199 13.12 15.27 1.06
C THR A 199 12.74 13.81 1.30
N LEU A 200 11.52 13.55 1.79
CA LEU A 200 11.16 12.20 2.25
C LEU A 200 10.31 11.41 1.25
N GLU A 201 9.45 12.04 0.46
CA GLU A 201 8.74 11.31 -0.58
C GLU A 201 9.56 11.25 -1.86
N ILE A 202 9.93 12.40 -2.43
CA ILE A 202 10.64 12.45 -3.71
C ILE A 202 12.12 12.05 -3.52
N GLY A 203 12.79 12.53 -2.46
CA GLY A 203 14.20 12.24 -2.20
C GLY A 203 14.52 10.75 -2.01
N LEU A 204 13.66 10.00 -1.32
CA LEU A 204 13.84 8.55 -1.15
C LEU A 204 13.70 7.78 -2.46
N PHE A 205 12.78 8.21 -3.34
CA PHE A 205 12.67 7.62 -4.69
C PHE A 205 13.92 7.89 -5.54
N ILE A 206 14.49 9.09 -5.43
CA ILE A 206 15.72 9.44 -6.16
C ILE A 206 16.90 8.60 -5.68
N ILE A 207 17.08 8.43 -4.36
CA ILE A 207 18.17 7.61 -3.81
C ILE A 207 18.05 6.15 -4.25
N ILE A 208 16.84 5.58 -4.24
CA ILE A 208 16.61 4.21 -4.72
C ILE A 208 16.90 4.10 -6.21
N TYR A 209 16.46 5.08 -7.01
CA TYR A 209 16.71 5.10 -8.45
C TYR A 209 18.21 5.15 -8.75
N ASP A 210 18.96 6.02 -8.06
CA ASP A 210 20.41 6.17 -8.25
C ASP A 210 21.15 4.86 -7.94
N GLN A 211 20.83 4.20 -6.81
CA GLN A 211 21.42 2.91 -6.45
C GLN A 211 21.08 1.78 -7.44
N LEU A 212 19.89 1.80 -8.05
CA LEU A 212 19.50 0.82 -9.06
C LEU A 212 20.20 1.06 -10.39
N VAL A 213 20.40 2.32 -10.79
CA VAL A 213 21.11 2.70 -12.00
C VAL A 213 22.60 2.37 -11.86
N GLU A 214 23.23 2.69 -10.73
CA GLU A 214 24.65 2.43 -10.47
C GLU A 214 24.98 0.93 -10.54
N ARG A 215 24.04 0.07 -10.12
CA ARG A 215 24.17 -1.39 -10.20
C ARG A 215 24.03 -1.98 -11.62
N ASN A 216 23.49 -1.23 -12.58
CA ASN A 216 23.40 -1.66 -13.99
C ASN A 216 24.67 -1.35 -14.80
N TYR A 217 25.62 -0.58 -14.25
CA TYR A 217 26.88 -0.22 -14.89
C TYR A 217 28.10 -1.02 -14.37
N LEU A 218 27.91 -1.91 -13.39
CA LEU A 218 28.91 -2.84 -12.86
C LEU A 218 28.59 -4.29 -13.26
#